data_AF-A0A966XTW0-F1
#
_entry.id   AF-A0A966XTW0-F1
#
_cell.length_a   1.000
_cell.length_b   1.000
_cell.length_c   1.000
_cell.angle_alpha   90.00
_cell.angle_beta   90.00
_cell.angle_gamma   90.00
#
_symmetry.space_group_name_H-M   'P 1'
#
loop_
_entity.id
_entity.type
_entity.pdbx_description
1 polymer ?
#
loop_
_entity_poly.entity_id
_entity_poly.type
_entity_poly.pdbx_seq_one_letter_code
_entity_poly.pdbx_strand_id
1 'polypeptide(L)'
;GKHVLCEKPLGLDLKQCEAMVAAVKKAGVVHMVCHNYRRIPAIALAKRMLEEGALGRIFHFRARYAQDRLADPEFPLDWRLQKETSGSGVHSDIQSHLIDLARYLVGEFTEVCGLVNTFVPRRPLASALARGVRKMGKSPPRIPPCSSVG
;
A
#
# COMPACT_ATOMS: atom_id res chain seq x y z
N GLY A 1 -12.38 11.75 22.30
CA GLY A 1 -12.68 12.89 21.41
C GLY A 1 -11.44 13.64 20.95
N LYS A 2 -10.37 12.97 20.52
CA LYS A 2 -9.24 13.63 19.82
C LYS A 2 -9.48 13.48 18.31
N HIS A 3 -9.13 14.49 17.52
CA HIS A 3 -9.08 14.35 16.07
C HIS A 3 -7.94 13.40 15.66
N VAL A 4 -8.11 12.66 14.56
CA VAL A 4 -7.18 11.60 14.15
C VAL A 4 -6.77 11.76 12.70
N LEU A 5 -5.46 11.81 12.46
CA LEU A 5 -4.86 11.56 11.16
C LEU A 5 -4.11 10.22 11.26
N CYS A 6 -4.54 9.22 10.51
CA CYS A 6 -3.95 7.90 10.50
C CYS A 6 -3.16 7.68 9.21
N GLU A 7 -1.98 7.05 9.29
CA GLU A 7 -1.26 6.63 8.10
C GLU A 7 -2.04 5.60 7.28
N LYS A 8 -1.67 5.45 6.02
CA LYS A 8 -2.19 4.40 5.14
C LYS A 8 -1.32 3.14 5.26
N PRO A 9 -1.86 1.93 5.02
CA PRO A 9 -3.29 1.61 4.92
C PRO A 9 -3.99 1.79 6.27
N LEU A 10 -5.32 1.99 6.27
CA LEU A 10 -6.10 2.26 7.49
C LEU A 10 -5.94 1.15 8.53
N GLY A 11 -5.87 -0.11 8.11
CA GLY A 11 -5.64 -1.27 8.96
C GLY A 11 -5.05 -2.42 8.15
N LEU A 12 -4.74 -3.53 8.83
CA LEU A 12 -4.15 -4.72 8.19
C LEU A 12 -5.20 -5.55 7.43
N ASP A 13 -6.44 -5.47 7.87
CA ASP A 13 -7.58 -6.18 7.29
C ASP A 13 -8.87 -5.34 7.38
N LEU A 14 -9.93 -5.84 6.75
CA LEU A 14 -11.23 -5.18 6.70
C LEU A 14 -11.84 -5.01 8.10
N LYS A 15 -11.73 -6.03 8.96
CA LYS A 15 -12.33 -6.01 10.29
C LYS A 15 -11.74 -4.90 11.16
N GLN A 16 -10.43 -4.70 11.11
CA GLN A 16 -9.75 -3.59 11.77
C GLN A 16 -10.23 -2.25 11.22
N CYS A 17 -10.32 -2.12 9.89
CA CYS A 17 -10.80 -0.89 9.24
C CYS A 17 -12.23 -0.53 9.67
N GLU A 18 -13.15 -1.50 9.68
CA GLU A 18 -14.54 -1.31 10.12
C GLU A 18 -14.63 -0.87 11.58
N ALA A 19 -13.85 -1.50 12.46
CA ALA A 19 -13.78 -1.13 13.87
C ALA A 19 -13.29 0.31 14.07
N MET A 20 -12.26 0.72 13.31
CA MET A 20 -11.73 2.09 13.35
C MET A 20 -12.77 3.10 12.85
N VAL A 21 -13.46 2.80 11.74
CA VAL A 21 -14.53 3.65 11.19
C VAL A 21 -15.69 3.78 12.19
N ALA A 22 -16.11 2.69 12.82
CA ALA A 22 -17.15 2.71 13.84
C ALA A 22 -16.75 3.56 15.05
N ALA A 23 -15.50 3.46 15.50
CA ALA A 23 -14.99 4.23 16.63
C ALA A 23 -15.00 5.75 16.36
N VAL A 24 -14.51 6.19 15.19
CA VAL A 24 -14.47 7.62 14.86
C VAL A 24 -15.87 8.18 14.57
N LYS A 25 -16.77 7.39 13.97
CA LYS A 25 -18.18 7.76 13.78
C LYS A 25 -18.89 7.93 15.12
N LYS A 26 -18.72 7.00 16.06
CA LYS A 26 -19.26 7.11 17.42
C LYS A 26 -18.71 8.32 18.17
N ALA A 27 -17.43 8.64 17.97
CA ALA A 27 -16.78 9.76 18.65
C ALA A 27 -17.13 11.14 18.05
N GLY A 28 -17.64 11.21 16.82
CA GLY A 28 -18.00 12.47 16.16
C GLY A 28 -16.80 13.41 15.91
N VAL A 29 -15.60 12.87 15.75
CA VAL A 29 -14.37 13.65 15.58
C VAL A 29 -13.96 13.76 14.12
N VAL A 30 -13.29 14.85 13.75
CA VAL A 30 -12.54 14.90 12.48
C VAL A 30 -11.56 13.72 12.41
N HIS A 31 -11.64 12.97 11.31
CA HIS A 31 -10.81 11.81 11.06
C HIS A 31 -10.36 11.77 9.59
N MET A 32 -9.10 11.41 9.33
CA MET A 32 -8.54 11.34 7.98
C MET A 32 -7.51 10.21 7.86
N VAL A 33 -7.44 9.60 6.67
CA VAL A 33 -6.36 8.69 6.26
C VAL A 33 -5.34 9.48 5.42
N CYS A 34 -4.06 9.26 5.65
CA CYS A 34 -2.94 9.96 5.03
C CYS A 34 -2.70 9.51 3.57
N HIS A 35 -3.67 9.69 2.69
CA HIS A 35 -3.45 9.62 1.24
C HIS A 35 -2.92 10.95 0.72
N ASN A 36 -1.70 11.30 1.11
CA ASN A 36 -1.08 12.59 0.81
C ASN A 36 -1.03 12.95 -0.69
N TYR A 37 -0.93 11.98 -1.61
CA TYR A 37 -0.82 12.27 -3.05
C TYR A 37 -2.02 13.01 -3.66
N ARG A 38 -3.23 12.89 -3.10
CA ARG A 38 -4.38 13.70 -3.56
C ARG A 38 -4.20 15.20 -3.30
N ARG A 39 -3.22 15.57 -2.46
CA ARG A 39 -2.88 16.96 -2.12
C ARG A 39 -1.70 17.50 -2.92
N ILE A 40 -1.13 16.73 -3.85
CA ILE A 40 -0.18 17.26 -4.83
C ILE A 40 -0.92 18.32 -5.67
N PRO A 41 -0.37 19.55 -5.86
CA PRO A 41 -1.06 20.61 -6.59
C PRO A 41 -1.53 20.22 -7.98
N ALA A 42 -0.73 19.45 -8.73
CA ALA A 42 -1.11 18.96 -10.05
C ALA A 42 -2.31 18.00 -10.01
N ILE A 43 -2.43 17.16 -8.98
CA ILE A 43 -3.57 16.25 -8.79
C ILE A 43 -4.82 17.03 -8.38
N ALA A 44 -4.68 18.02 -7.49
CA ALA A 44 -5.78 18.90 -7.11
C ALA A 44 -6.28 19.73 -8.30
N LEU A 45 -5.37 20.20 -9.17
CA LEU A 45 -5.72 20.87 -10.42
C LEU A 45 -6.48 19.93 -11.37
N ALA A 46 -5.99 18.70 -11.54
CA ALA A 46 -6.69 17.71 -12.35
C ALA A 46 -8.12 17.44 -11.83
N LYS A 47 -8.29 17.35 -10.50
CA LYS A 47 -9.62 17.21 -9.90
C LYS A 47 -10.52 18.40 -10.23
N ARG A 48 -10.01 19.62 -10.10
CA ARG A 48 -10.76 20.83 -10.43
C ARG A 48 -11.19 20.85 -11.90
N MET A 49 -10.29 20.54 -12.83
CA MET A 49 -10.61 20.47 -14.25
C MET A 49 -11.71 19.44 -14.55
N LEU A 50 -11.72 18.32 -13.83
CA LEU A 50 -12.77 17.30 -13.92
C LEU A 50 -14.11 17.82 -13.40
N GLU A 51 -14.12 18.48 -12.24
CA GLU A 51 -15.31 19.06 -11.63
C GLU A 51 -15.89 20.22 -12.46
N GLU A 52 -15.04 21.03 -13.10
CA GLU A 52 -15.40 22.11 -14.01
C GLU A 52 -15.88 21.58 -15.38
N GLY A 53 -15.81 20.26 -15.63
CA GLY A 53 -16.24 19.65 -16.89
C GLY A 53 -15.28 19.87 -18.07
N ALA A 54 -14.07 20.38 -17.83
CA ALA A 54 -13.12 20.76 -18.89
C ALA A 54 -12.66 19.57 -19.76
N LEU A 55 -12.79 18.34 -19.25
CA LEU A 55 -12.43 17.10 -19.96
C LEU A 55 -13.65 16.31 -20.47
N GLY A 56 -14.87 16.80 -20.24
CA GLY A 56 -16.09 16.07 -20.56
C GLY A 56 -16.23 14.75 -19.79
N ARG A 57 -16.80 13.73 -20.44
CA ARG A 57 -17.00 12.41 -19.82
C ARG A 57 -15.70 11.61 -19.81
N ILE A 58 -15.32 11.12 -18.63
CA ILE A 58 -14.18 10.21 -18.48
C ILE A 58 -14.59 8.80 -18.83
N PHE A 59 -13.87 8.18 -19.76
CA PHE A 59 -14.08 6.80 -20.18
C PHE A 59 -13.04 5.83 -19.62
N HIS A 60 -11.83 6.32 -19.34
CA HIS A 60 -10.73 5.45 -18.96
C HIS A 60 -9.77 6.16 -18.01
N PHE A 61 -9.29 5.43 -17.01
CA PHE A 61 -8.27 5.87 -16.07
C PHE A 61 -7.16 4.83 -16.00
N ARG A 62 -5.91 5.30 -16.10
CA ARG A 62 -4.72 4.45 -16.01
C ARG A 62 -3.73 5.08 -15.06
N ALA A 63 -3.26 4.29 -14.10
CA ALA A 63 -2.22 4.71 -13.18
C ALA A 63 -1.20 3.60 -12.98
N ARG A 64 0.05 4.00 -12.70
CA ARG A 64 1.15 3.08 -12.36
C ARG A 64 1.96 3.68 -11.23
N TYR A 65 2.23 2.88 -10.21
CA TYR A 65 3.20 3.18 -9.17
C TYR A 65 4.31 2.15 -9.29
N ALA A 66 5.46 2.59 -9.80
CA ALA A 66 6.65 1.76 -9.93
C ALA A 66 7.71 2.20 -8.93
N GLN A 67 8.27 1.24 -8.20
CA GLN A 67 9.41 1.41 -7.31
C GLN A 67 10.35 0.22 -7.51
N ASP A 68 11.64 0.44 -7.26
CA ASP A 68 12.72 -0.53 -7.41
C ASP A 68 13.40 -0.89 -6.08
N ARG A 69 12.92 -0.34 -4.95
CA ARG A 69 13.49 -0.56 -3.61
C ARG A 69 13.75 -2.02 -3.27
N LEU A 70 12.88 -2.92 -3.75
CA LEU A 70 12.91 -4.35 -3.47
C LEU A 70 13.39 -5.16 -4.68
N ALA A 71 13.96 -4.52 -5.70
CA ALA A 71 14.42 -5.21 -6.91
C ALA A 71 15.62 -6.13 -6.61
N ASP A 72 16.51 -5.72 -5.69
CA ASP A 72 17.65 -6.55 -5.25
C ASP A 72 17.15 -7.74 -4.41
N PRO A 73 17.40 -9.00 -4.83
CA PRO A 73 17.05 -10.19 -4.06
C PRO A 73 17.76 -10.31 -2.71
N GLU A 74 18.92 -9.65 -2.55
CA GLU A 74 19.70 -9.67 -1.31
C GLU A 74 19.25 -8.57 -0.33
N PHE A 75 18.31 -7.70 -0.72
CA PHE A 75 17.64 -6.81 0.22
C PHE A 75 16.94 -7.65 1.32
N PRO A 76 17.25 -7.41 2.61
CA PRO A 76 16.75 -8.24 3.70
C PRO A 76 15.23 -8.22 3.87
N LEU A 77 14.71 -9.25 4.53
CA LEU A 77 13.30 -9.33 4.87
C LEU A 77 12.90 -8.23 5.87
N ASP A 78 12.23 -7.19 5.38
CA ASP A 78 11.60 -6.11 6.17
C ASP A 78 10.23 -6.55 6.72
N TRP A 79 9.70 -5.85 7.72
CA TRP A 79 8.33 -6.06 8.23
C TRP A 79 7.29 -5.86 7.13
N ARG A 80 7.53 -4.95 6.17
CA ARG A 80 6.65 -4.73 5.00
C ARG A 80 6.49 -5.94 4.09
N LEU A 81 7.39 -6.92 4.22
CA LEU A 81 7.40 -8.15 3.43
C LEU A 81 6.79 -9.34 4.21
N GLN A 82 6.28 -9.09 5.42
CA GLN A 82 5.73 -10.09 6.32
C GLN A 82 4.23 -9.84 6.52
N LYS A 83 3.42 -10.76 5.99
CA LYS A 83 1.95 -10.66 5.95
C LYS A 83 1.34 -10.40 7.32
N GLU A 84 1.90 -11.01 8.35
CA GLU A 84 1.43 -10.93 9.74
C GLU A 84 1.55 -9.50 10.31
N THR A 85 2.50 -8.70 9.81
CA THR A 85 2.74 -7.34 10.30
C THR A 85 2.28 -6.25 9.35
N SER A 86 2.27 -6.51 8.04
CA SER A 86 1.89 -5.52 7.02
C SER A 86 0.51 -5.76 6.41
N GLY A 87 -0.10 -6.93 6.65
CA GLY A 87 -1.36 -7.38 6.04
C GLY A 87 -1.21 -7.78 4.56
N SER A 88 -0.54 -6.93 3.77
CA SER A 88 -0.21 -7.14 2.37
C SER A 88 1.15 -6.54 2.02
N GLY A 89 1.63 -6.81 0.81
CA GLY A 89 2.85 -6.20 0.27
C GLY A 89 2.56 -4.90 -0.48
N VAL A 90 3.08 -4.83 -1.71
CA VAL A 90 2.97 -3.68 -2.64
C VAL A 90 1.53 -3.17 -2.82
N HIS A 91 0.54 -4.06 -2.73
CA HIS A 91 -0.87 -3.69 -2.89
C HIS A 91 -1.32 -2.68 -1.82
N SER A 92 -1.18 -3.00 -0.54
CA SER A 92 -1.56 -2.06 0.52
C SER A 92 -0.58 -0.90 0.67
N ASP A 93 0.72 -1.12 0.40
CA ASP A 93 1.72 -0.06 0.58
C ASP A 93 1.59 1.05 -0.47
N ILE A 94 1.63 0.71 -1.77
CA ILE A 94 1.66 1.72 -2.84
C ILE A 94 0.43 1.72 -3.74
N GLN A 95 -0.24 0.58 -3.95
CA GLN A 95 -1.45 0.58 -4.79
C GLN A 95 -2.66 1.20 -4.09
N SER A 96 -2.70 1.19 -2.75
CA SER A 96 -3.71 1.92 -1.96
C SER A 96 -3.75 3.42 -2.31
N HIS A 97 -2.61 4.02 -2.62
CA HIS A 97 -2.56 5.39 -3.13
C HIS A 97 -3.19 5.55 -4.52
N LEU A 98 -2.99 4.58 -5.41
CA LEU A 98 -3.59 4.63 -6.75
C LEU A 98 -5.10 4.42 -6.68
N ILE A 99 -5.57 3.51 -5.81
CA ILE A 99 -6.99 3.29 -5.54
C ILE A 99 -7.61 4.58 -4.99
N ASP A 100 -6.93 5.23 -4.03
CA ASP A 100 -7.36 6.53 -3.50
C ASP A 100 -7.47 7.62 -4.60
N LEU A 101 -6.49 7.69 -5.50
CA LEU A 101 -6.50 8.64 -6.62
C LEU A 101 -7.59 8.33 -7.65
N ALA A 102 -7.81 7.06 -7.96
CA ALA A 102 -8.89 6.64 -8.86
C ALA A 102 -10.25 7.03 -8.29
N ARG A 103 -10.49 6.79 -7.00
CA ARG A 103 -11.71 7.23 -6.31
C ARG A 103 -11.85 8.74 -6.28
N TYR A 104 -10.75 9.44 -5.99
CA TYR A 104 -10.73 10.90 -5.92
C TYR A 104 -11.05 11.56 -7.26
N LEU A 105 -10.42 11.09 -8.34
CA LEU A 105 -10.52 11.71 -9.67
C LEU A 105 -11.72 11.20 -10.46
N VAL A 106 -12.04 9.91 -10.39
CA VAL A 106 -13.03 9.26 -11.27
C VAL A 106 -14.31 8.90 -10.52
N GLY A 107 -14.21 8.15 -9.43
CA GLY A 107 -15.36 7.70 -8.63
C GLY A 107 -15.19 6.29 -8.07
N GLU A 108 -16.29 5.75 -7.53
CA GLU A 108 -16.28 4.45 -6.86
C GLU A 108 -16.13 3.28 -7.83
N PHE A 109 -15.50 2.20 -7.35
CA PHE A 109 -15.32 0.96 -8.11
C PHE A 109 -16.58 0.08 -7.99
N THR A 110 -17.01 -0.53 -9.10
CA THR A 110 -18.10 -1.51 -9.11
C THR A 110 -17.57 -2.95 -9.03
N GLU A 111 -16.48 -3.22 -9.74
CA GLU A 111 -15.85 -4.54 -9.82
C GLU A 111 -14.35 -4.40 -10.04
N VAL A 112 -13.60 -5.45 -9.68
CA VAL A 112 -12.15 -5.50 -9.83
C VAL A 112 -11.71 -6.86 -10.33
N CYS A 113 -10.68 -6.87 -11.16
CA CYS A 113 -9.92 -8.06 -11.53
C CYS A 113 -8.44 -7.75 -11.31
N GLY A 114 -7.70 -8.68 -10.72
CA GLY A 114 -6.33 -8.45 -10.31
C GLY A 114 -5.47 -9.69 -10.44
N LEU A 115 -4.18 -9.45 -10.70
CA LEU A 115 -3.13 -10.44 -10.65
C LEU A 115 -2.03 -9.93 -9.72
N VAL A 116 -1.65 -10.76 -8.75
CA VAL A 116 -0.56 -10.46 -7.81
C VAL A 116 0.57 -11.44 -8.07
N ASN A 117 1.82 -10.95 -8.09
CA ASN A 117 2.99 -11.79 -8.25
C ASN A 117 4.08 -11.44 -7.24
N THR A 118 4.77 -12.46 -6.76
CA THR A 118 5.94 -12.35 -5.89
C THR A 118 7.18 -12.82 -6.67
N PHE A 119 7.92 -11.88 -7.24
CA PHE A 119 9.08 -12.19 -8.08
C PHE A 119 10.27 -12.76 -7.28
N VAL A 120 10.49 -12.30 -6.05
CA VAL A 120 11.54 -12.80 -5.14
C VAL A 120 10.87 -13.42 -3.92
N PRO A 121 10.64 -14.75 -3.91
CA PRO A 121 9.86 -15.41 -2.85
C PRO A 121 10.63 -15.62 -1.55
N ARG A 122 11.96 -15.49 -1.58
CA ARG A 122 12.83 -15.74 -0.41
C ARG A 122 13.94 -14.70 -0.33
N ARG A 123 14.11 -14.13 0.87
CA ARG A 123 15.09 -13.08 1.17
C ARG A 123 15.94 -13.42 2.38
N PRO A 124 17.16 -12.87 2.51
CA PRO A 124 17.96 -13.04 3.71
C PRO A 124 17.30 -12.37 4.91
N LEU A 125 17.43 -12.96 6.10
CA LEU A 125 17.01 -12.32 7.34
C LEU A 125 17.97 -11.18 7.71
N ALA A 126 17.45 -10.08 8.24
CA ALA A 126 18.27 -8.95 8.68
C ALA A 126 19.34 -9.35 9.73
N SER A 127 19.05 -10.37 10.54
CA SER A 127 20.00 -10.93 11.52
C SER A 127 21.25 -11.57 10.89
N ALA A 128 21.20 -11.93 9.61
CA ALA A 128 22.35 -12.45 8.87
C ALA A 128 23.34 -11.34 8.46
N LEU A 129 22.91 -10.08 8.38
CA LEU A 129 23.80 -8.93 8.10
C LEU A 129 24.37 -8.29 9.37
N ALA A 130 23.66 -8.35 10.50
CA ALA A 130 24.09 -7.72 11.76
C ALA A 130 25.30 -8.41 12.42
N ARG A 131 25.62 -9.64 12.01
CA ARG A 131 26.85 -10.32 12.44
C ARG A 131 27.85 -10.22 11.31
N GLY A 132 28.87 -9.38 11.47
CA GLY A 132 30.04 -9.26 10.60
C GLY A 132 30.88 -10.54 10.54
N VAL A 133 30.26 -11.67 10.22
CA VAL A 133 30.89 -12.94 10.01
C VAL A 133 30.91 -13.16 8.50
N ARG A 134 32.05 -12.80 7.89
CA ARG A 134 32.49 -13.45 6.64
C ARG A 134 32.57 -14.95 6.91
N LYS A 135 31.46 -15.67 6.73
CA LYS A 135 31.50 -17.11 6.50
C LYS A 135 31.46 -17.31 5.01
N MET A 136 32.65 -17.49 4.42
CA MET A 136 32.73 -18.07 3.08
C MET A 136 31.95 -19.39 3.07
N GLY A 137 31.00 -19.51 2.14
CA GLY A 137 30.48 -20.81 1.70
C GLY A 137 29.10 -21.27 2.19
N LYS A 138 28.31 -20.46 2.92
CA LYS A 138 26.90 -20.84 3.21
C LYS A 138 25.94 -19.68 2.98
N SER A 139 25.00 -19.89 2.07
CA SER A 139 23.87 -19.00 1.83
C SER A 139 23.11 -18.75 3.14
N PRO A 140 22.71 -17.50 3.43
CA PRO A 140 21.96 -17.18 4.64
C PRO A 140 20.66 -18.00 4.69
N PRO A 141 20.17 -18.37 5.89
CA PRO A 141 18.96 -19.16 6.03
C PRO A 141 17.79 -18.42 5.37
N ARG A 142 17.14 -19.08 4.40
CA ARG A 142 15.98 -18.58 3.66
C ARG A 142 14.73 -19.28 4.18
N ILE A 143 13.72 -18.53 4.60
CA ILE A 143 12.40 -19.07 5.01
C ILE A 143 11.66 -19.55 3.75
N PRO A 144 10.87 -20.66 3.79
CA PRO A 144 10.01 -21.05 2.68
C PRO A 144 9.00 -19.96 2.33
N PRO A 145 8.44 -19.95 1.11
CA PRO A 145 7.42 -18.97 0.75
C PRO A 145 6.26 -19.01 1.75
N CYS A 146 5.82 -17.83 2.21
CA CYS A 146 4.47 -17.67 2.74
C CYS A 146 3.54 -18.08 1.58
N SER A 147 2.66 -19.05 1.81
CA SER A 147 1.78 -19.59 0.77
C SER A 147 1.09 -18.44 0.04
N SER A 148 1.21 -18.45 -1.28
CA SER A 148 0.41 -17.62 -2.17
C SER A 148 -1.05 -17.98 -1.93
N VAL A 149 -1.75 -17.21 -1.11
CA VAL A 149 -3.19 -17.29 -0.98
C VAL A 149 -3.72 -16.14 -1.82
N GLY A 150 -4.34 -16.50 -2.95
CA GLY A 150 -5.12 -15.57 -3.77
C GLY A 150 -6.37 -15.07 -3.05
#